data_AF-S4P0M9-F1
#
_entry.id   AF-S4P0M9-F1
#
_cell.length_a   1.000
_cell.length_b   1.000
_cell.length_c   1.000
_cell.angle_alpha   90.00
_cell.angle_beta   90.00
_cell.angle_gamma   90.00
#
_symmetry.space_group_name_H-M   'P 1'
#
loop_
_entity.id
_entity.type
_entity.pdbx_description
1 polymer ?
#
loop_
_entity_poly.entity_id
_entity_poly.type
_entity_poly.pdbx_seq_one_letter_code
_entity_poly.pdbx_strand_id
1 'polypeptide(L)'
;MKLKDICCACLSIERRLTPLNCIDDGANKLFCLLSNDSDAYQAMFNKESTHQYICWECGALLRRLYSFRQQVLVAQTQLVDILDDTHDIDSNKECLSKLSYNYK
;
A
#
# COMPACT_ATOMS: atom_id res chain seq x y z
N MET A 1 18.15 15.67 17.82
CA MET A 1 17.25 14.71 17.16
C MET A 1 16.47 15.45 16.10
N LYS A 2 16.56 15.05 14.82
CA LYS A 2 15.84 15.70 13.71
C LYS A 2 14.70 14.78 13.24
N LEU A 3 13.67 15.34 12.62
CA LEU A 3 12.54 14.56 12.06
C LEU A 3 12.99 13.43 11.13
N LYS A 4 14.08 13.65 10.39
CA LYS A 4 14.71 12.64 9.51
C LYS A 4 15.32 11.44 10.23
N ASP A 5 15.44 11.50 11.55
CA ASP A 5 16.01 10.44 12.39
C ASP A 5 14.91 9.61 13.08
N ILE A 6 13.63 9.87 12.79
CA ILE A 6 12.48 9.23 13.44
C ILE A 6 11.57 8.60 12.38
N CYS A 7 11.20 7.33 12.57
CA CYS A 7 10.17 6.70 11.75
C CYS A 7 8.81 7.35 11.99
N CYS A 8 8.16 7.89 10.95
CA CYS A 8 6.83 8.51 11.05
C CYS A 8 5.71 7.52 11.39
N ALA A 9 5.94 6.21 11.22
CA ALA A 9 4.95 5.17 11.48
C ALA A 9 5.02 4.61 12.91
N CYS A 10 6.22 4.40 13.45
CA CYS A 10 6.43 3.73 14.74
C CYS A 10 7.29 4.53 15.73
N LEU A 11 7.66 5.77 15.39
CA LEU A 11 8.49 6.68 16.19
C LEU A 11 9.87 6.13 16.59
N SER A 12 10.31 5.05 15.95
CA SER A 12 11.61 4.43 16.17
C SER A 12 12.75 5.28 15.64
N ILE A 13 13.83 5.39 16.43
CA ILE A 13 15.03 6.17 16.11
C ILE A 13 16.27 5.32 15.77
N GLU A 14 16.25 4.04 16.12
CA GLU A 14 17.43 3.14 15.97
C GLU A 14 17.51 2.43 14.62
N ARG A 15 16.58 2.73 13.71
CA ARG A 15 16.41 1.97 12.47
C ARG A 15 16.91 2.77 11.28
N ARG A 16 17.39 2.07 10.26
CA ARG A 16 17.65 2.68 8.94
C ARG A 16 16.33 3.20 8.38
N LEU A 17 16.31 4.50 8.08
CA LEU A 17 15.14 5.19 7.57
C LEU A 17 15.31 5.53 6.10
N THR A 18 14.22 5.42 5.36
CA THR A 18 14.12 5.83 3.96
C THR A 18 13.07 6.94 3.84
N PRO A 19 13.28 7.95 2.99
CA PRO A 19 12.24 8.92 2.67
C PRO A 19 10.97 8.21 2.19
N LEU A 20 9.82 8.60 2.73
CA LEU A 20 8.54 7.94 2.42
C LEU A 20 8.17 8.09 0.93
N ASN A 21 8.55 9.22 0.31
CA ASN A 21 8.36 9.48 -1.12
C ASN A 21 9.23 8.60 -2.04
N CYS A 22 10.28 7.96 -1.50
CA CYS A 22 11.14 7.02 -2.25
C CYS A 22 10.65 5.57 -2.15
N ILE A 23 9.52 5.30 -1.49
CA ILE A 23 8.91 3.97 -1.53
C ILE A 23 8.10 3.87 -2.81
N ASP A 24 8.65 3.14 -3.77
CA ASP A 24 7.98 2.75 -5.01
C ASP A 24 6.70 1.92 -4.73
N ASP A 25 5.88 1.71 -5.75
CA ASP A 25 4.63 0.92 -5.72
C ASP A 25 3.41 1.58 -5.05
N GLY A 26 3.40 2.91 -4.85
CA GLY A 26 2.22 3.59 -4.30
C GLY A 26 1.94 3.25 -2.83
N ALA A 27 2.85 2.57 -2.15
CA ALA A 27 2.83 2.33 -0.72
C ALA A 27 2.79 3.66 0.06
N ASN A 28 3.46 4.71 -0.43
CA ASN A 28 3.35 6.06 0.12
C ASN A 28 1.89 6.58 0.19
N LYS A 29 1.08 6.34 -0.85
CA LYS A 29 -0.35 6.67 -0.88
C LYS A 29 -1.11 5.85 0.15
N LEU A 30 -0.77 4.57 0.30
CA LEU A 30 -1.38 3.72 1.31
C LEU A 30 -1.04 4.18 2.73
N PHE A 31 0.19 4.64 2.97
CA PHE A 31 0.57 5.20 4.26
C PHE A 31 -0.29 6.43 4.57
N CYS A 32 -0.43 7.35 3.61
CA CYS A 32 -1.30 8.52 3.78
C CYS A 32 -2.76 8.15 4.05
N LEU A 33 -3.30 7.12 3.39
CA LEU A 33 -4.66 6.62 3.62
C LEU A 33 -4.85 6.02 5.02
N LEU A 34 -3.83 5.35 5.55
CA LEU A 34 -3.88 4.71 6.86
C LEU A 34 -3.58 5.69 8.00
N SER A 35 -2.90 6.81 7.71
CA SER A 35 -2.36 7.71 8.72
C SER A 35 -3.26 8.90 9.08
N ASN A 36 -4.40 9.11 8.39
CA ASN A 36 -5.30 10.23 8.68
C ASN A 36 -6.78 9.95 8.41
N ASP A 37 -7.62 10.60 9.24
CA ASP A 37 -9.05 10.82 9.06
C ASP A 37 -9.31 11.45 7.67
N SER A 38 -10.37 11.03 6.97
CA SER A 38 -10.53 11.14 5.52
C SER A 38 -10.43 12.56 4.94
N ASP A 39 -10.62 13.59 5.76
CA ASP A 39 -10.75 14.98 5.31
C ASP A 39 -9.40 15.72 5.20
N ALA A 40 -8.34 15.22 5.85
CA ALA A 40 -7.00 15.83 5.81
C ALA A 40 -6.15 15.39 4.59
N TYR A 41 -6.64 14.41 3.83
CA TYR A 41 -5.93 13.74 2.73
C TYR A 41 -5.49 14.70 1.61
N GLN A 42 -6.32 15.69 1.24
CA GLN A 42 -5.98 16.64 0.19
C GLN A 42 -4.93 17.69 0.60
N ALA A 43 -4.87 18.06 1.88
CA ALA A 43 -3.99 19.14 2.35
C ALA A 43 -2.54 18.66 2.59
N MET A 44 -2.36 17.42 3.07
CA MET A 44 -1.03 16.88 3.41
C MET A 44 -0.26 16.27 2.23
N PHE A 45 -0.95 15.94 1.14
CA PHE A 45 -0.36 15.21 0.00
C PHE A 45 0.83 15.95 -0.65
N ASN A 46 0.90 17.29 -0.54
CA ASN A 46 1.79 18.10 -1.35
C ASN A 46 2.95 18.80 -0.60
N LYS A 47 2.97 18.88 0.74
CA LYS A 47 4.03 19.63 1.46
C LYS A 47 4.78 18.90 2.57
N GLU A 48 4.17 17.93 3.25
CA GLU A 48 4.78 17.34 4.45
C GLU A 48 5.33 15.92 4.23
N SER A 49 4.79 15.16 3.27
CA SER A 49 5.22 13.80 2.96
C SER A 49 6.67 13.70 2.46
N THR A 50 7.21 14.78 1.86
CA THR A 50 8.60 14.87 1.41
C THR A 50 9.61 14.93 2.54
N HIS A 51 9.16 15.23 3.77
CA HIS A 51 10.00 15.31 4.97
C HIS A 51 9.76 14.15 5.94
N GLN A 52 8.93 13.18 5.56
CA GLN A 52 8.64 11.99 6.36
C GLN A 52 9.56 10.84 6.00
N TYR A 53 9.97 10.11 7.02
CA TYR A 53 10.91 9.00 6.93
C TYR A 53 10.31 7.79 7.59
N ILE A 54 10.49 6.62 7.00
CA ILE A 54 9.91 5.37 7.50
C ILE A 54 11.00 4.32 7.62
N CYS A 55 10.93 3.49 8.66
CA CYS A 55 11.88 2.40 8.84
C CYS A 55 11.58 1.23 7.90
N TRP A 56 12.59 0.40 7.64
CA TRP A 56 12.47 -0.76 6.76
C TRP A 56 11.36 -1.74 7.17
N GLU A 57 11.10 -1.94 8.47
CA GLU A 57 10.02 -2.82 8.96
C GLU A 57 8.64 -2.28 8.62
N CYS A 58 8.40 -1.00 8.93
CA CYS A 58 7.12 -0.35 8.60
C CYS A 58 6.94 -0.25 7.08
N GLY A 59 8.02 0.01 6.32
CA GLY A 59 8.00 -0.05 4.86
C GLY A 59 7.64 -1.44 4.32
N ALA A 60 8.17 -2.50 4.90
CA ALA A 60 7.85 -3.88 4.51
C ALA A 60 6.38 -4.24 4.81
N LEU A 61 5.86 -3.85 5.97
CA LEU A 61 4.45 -4.05 6.33
C LEU A 61 3.53 -3.30 5.36
N LEU A 62 3.88 -2.06 5.03
CA LEU A 62 3.13 -1.23 4.10
C LEU A 62 3.09 -1.83 2.69
N ARG A 63 4.21 -2.37 2.19
CA ARG A 63 4.25 -3.11 0.91
C ARG A 63 3.38 -4.36 0.94
N ARG A 64 3.35 -5.09 2.06
CA ARG A 64 2.49 -6.26 2.23
C ARG A 64 1.01 -5.88 2.18
N LEU A 65 0.63 -4.80 2.87
CA LEU A 65 -0.74 -4.28 2.84
C LEU A 65 -1.13 -3.79 1.44
N TYR A 66 -0.22 -3.13 0.73
CA TYR A 66 -0.44 -2.71 -0.65
C TYR A 66 -0.69 -3.91 -1.57
N SER A 67 0.15 -4.94 -1.46
CA SER A 67 0.01 -6.18 -2.25
C SER A 67 -1.33 -6.86 -1.98
N PHE A 68 -1.74 -6.94 -0.71
CA PHE A 68 -3.05 -7.46 -0.34
C PHE A 68 -4.20 -6.64 -0.94
N ARG A 69 -4.10 -5.30 -0.91
CA ARG A 69 -5.10 -4.43 -1.54
C ARG A 69 -5.23 -4.70 -3.04
N GLN A 70 -4.13 -4.90 -3.77
CA GLN A 70 -4.18 -5.24 -5.19
C GLN A 70 -4.91 -6.57 -5.42
N GLN A 71 -4.65 -7.58 -4.59
CA GLN A 71 -5.35 -8.86 -4.66
C GLN A 71 -6.85 -8.70 -4.43
N VAL A 72 -7.26 -7.89 -3.44
CA VAL A 72 -8.68 -7.61 -3.16
C VAL A 72 -9.35 -6.89 -4.34
N LEU A 73 -8.68 -5.93 -4.97
CA LEU A 73 -9.23 -5.22 -6.13
C LEU A 73 -9.47 -6.17 -7.31
N VAL A 74 -8.50 -7.04 -7.63
CA VAL A 74 -8.65 -8.06 -8.67
C VAL A 74 -9.81 -9.00 -8.35
N ALA A 75 -9.92 -9.45 -7.09
CA ALA A 75 -11.02 -10.30 -6.64
C ALA A 75 -12.39 -9.63 -6.80
N GLN A 76 -12.49 -8.35 -6.45
CA GLN A 76 -13.72 -7.58 -6.58
C GLN A 76 -14.13 -7.41 -8.04
N THR A 77 -13.18 -7.10 -8.94
CA THR A 77 -13.45 -7.02 -10.38
C THR A 77 -13.99 -8.35 -10.90
N GLN A 78 -13.34 -9.46 -10.57
CA GLN A 78 -13.81 -10.79 -10.97
C GLN A 78 -15.21 -11.11 -10.44
N LEU A 79 -15.53 -10.70 -9.21
CA LEU A 79 -16.88 -10.88 -8.65
C LEU A 79 -17.93 -10.07 -9.41
N VAL A 80 -17.62 -8.82 -9.79
CA VAL A 80 -18.52 -7.98 -10.60
C VAL A 80 -18.73 -8.62 -11.98
N ASP A 81 -17.67 -9.08 -12.64
CA ASP A 81 -17.76 -9.72 -13.95
C ASP A 81 -18.64 -10.99 -13.92
N ILE A 82 -18.55 -11.78 -12.84
CA ILE A 82 -19.41 -12.96 -12.61
C ILE A 82 -20.87 -12.54 -12.40
N LEU A 83 -21.12 -11.47 -11.65
CA LEU A 83 -22.48 -10.98 -11.38
C LEU A 83 -23.14 -10.41 -12.64
N ASP A 84 -22.36 -9.78 -13.51
CA ASP A 84 -22.83 -9.14 -14.73
C ASP A 84 -22.99 -10.13 -15.91
N ASP A 85 -22.68 -11.42 -15.71
CA ASP A 85 -22.84 -12.52 -16.69
C ASP A 85 -22.12 -12.27 -18.04
N THR A 86 -21.08 -11.44 -18.02
CA THR A 86 -20.40 -10.94 -19.24
C THR A 86 -19.34 -11.89 -19.79
N HIS A 87 -18.99 -12.97 -19.09
CA HIS A 87 -17.99 -13.95 -19.55
C HIS A 87 -18.31 -15.40 -19.17
N ASP A 88 -18.03 -16.30 -20.12
CA ASP A 88 -17.99 -17.75 -19.91
C ASP A 88 -17.06 -18.06 -18.71
N ILE A 89 -17.67 -18.54 -17.63
CA ILE A 89 -17.06 -18.78 -16.30
C ILE A 89 -15.81 -19.69 -16.37
N ASP A 90 -15.58 -20.36 -17.50
CA ASP A 90 -14.49 -21.29 -17.72
C ASP A 90 -13.18 -20.68 -18.24
N SER A 91 -13.16 -19.42 -18.71
CA SER A 91 -11.95 -18.84 -19.32
C SER A 91 -11.01 -18.09 -18.35
N ASN A 92 -11.49 -17.69 -17.15
CA ASN A 92 -10.75 -16.79 -16.24
C ASN A 92 -10.57 -17.31 -14.79
N LYS A 93 -10.68 -18.62 -14.56
CA LYS A 93 -10.46 -19.24 -13.24
C LYS A 93 -8.97 -19.31 -12.84
N GLU A 94 -8.24 -18.19 -12.86
CA GLU A 94 -7.10 -18.09 -11.95
C GLU A 94 -7.65 -17.90 -10.54
N CYS A 95 -7.89 -19.03 -9.87
CA CYS A 95 -8.26 -19.03 -8.47
C CYS A 95 -7.21 -18.22 -7.69
N LEU A 96 -7.66 -17.17 -7.01
CA LEU A 96 -6.80 -16.23 -6.26
C LEU A 96 -5.94 -16.92 -5.19
N SER A 97 -6.23 -18.19 -4.86
CA SER A 97 -5.36 -19.08 -4.09
C SER A 97 -3.95 -19.25 -4.70
N LYS A 98 -3.79 -19.00 -6.01
CA LYS A 98 -2.51 -19.06 -6.75
C LYS A 98 -1.74 -17.74 -6.78
N LEU A 99 -2.33 -16.62 -6.33
CA LEU A 99 -1.67 -15.30 -6.31
C LEU A 99 -0.59 -15.16 -5.22
N SER A 100 -0.30 -16.23 -4.48
CA SER A 100 0.68 -16.25 -3.39
C SER A 100 2.15 -16.24 -3.84
N TYR A 101 2.46 -16.29 -5.15
CA TYR A 101 3.84 -16.52 -5.62
C TYR A 101 4.40 -15.58 -6.70
N ASN A 102 3.65 -14.62 -7.22
CA ASN A 102 4.13 -13.78 -8.33
C ASN A 102 4.62 -12.41 -7.90
N TYR A 103 5.70 -12.35 -7.11
CA TYR A 103 6.53 -11.14 -7.03
C TYR A 103 8.00 -11.56 -6.88
N LYS A 104 8.72 -11.59 -8.02
CA LYS A 104 10.19 -11.58 -8.10
C LYS A 104 10.65 -10.14 -8.27
#